data_AF-A0A942F8S5-F1
#
_entry.id   AF-A0A942F8S5-F1
#
_cell.length_a   1.000
_cell.length_b   1.000
_cell.length_c   1.000
_cell.angle_alpha   90.00
_cell.angle_beta   90.00
_cell.angle_gamma   90.00
#
_symmetry.space_group_name_H-M   'P 1'
#
loop_
_entity.id
_entity.type
_entity.pdbx_description
1 polymer ?
#
loop_
_entity_poly.entity_id
_entity_poly.type
_entity_poly.pdbx_seq_one_letter_code
_entity_poly.pdbx_strand_id
1 'polypeptide(L)'
;MSAQTVTRALINDTDANFRLWGKAISDQFAAGGMIQTPDTGQINWATVLTPAAVSTYQGYEIWRSNDAGGSLVNWYMKIQYGSNSTAANQPRVSIQFGWGSNGSGTLTGTTNTAMTPQLNTTATTTLMNCNLSVGTGWHIMVLGTVTNNNMFFSVERTRDSANAFQNELLIVAQDANTWKSQVLTQTVAYPTESTTAAAIIPTAANSVQGGVVGLGLQFGNRGGFTNPSMNLFGVNASQLGSAQTQLTINTYGANHNYILNPPSITGLQFAGISTTMILQRFE
;
A
#
# COMPACT_ATOMS: atom_id res chain seq x y z
N MET A 1 -12.77 -10.65 3.62
CA MET A 1 -12.00 -9.45 3.96
C MET A 1 -11.21 -9.79 5.20
N SER A 2 -9.97 -9.33 5.27
CA SER A 2 -9.06 -9.64 6.38
C SER A 2 -8.29 -8.38 6.71
N ALA A 3 -8.31 -8.02 7.99
CA ALA A 3 -7.54 -6.92 8.52
C ALA A 3 -6.82 -7.39 9.78
N GLN A 4 -5.55 -7.00 9.90
CA GLN A 4 -4.73 -7.36 11.04
C GLN A 4 -3.78 -6.22 11.40
N THR A 5 -3.67 -5.97 12.70
CA THR A 5 -2.54 -5.24 13.27
C THR A 5 -1.60 -6.27 13.88
N VAL A 6 -0.37 -6.33 13.38
CA VAL A 6 0.71 -7.11 14.01
C VAL A 6 1.81 -6.20 14.51
N THR A 7 2.41 -6.55 15.63
CA THR A 7 3.62 -5.88 16.14
C THR A 7 4.85 -6.67 15.70
N ARG A 8 5.74 -6.02 14.95
CA ARG A 8 6.97 -6.65 14.41
C ARG A 8 8.14 -5.69 14.47
N ALA A 9 9.34 -6.23 14.71
CA ALA A 9 10.57 -5.49 14.45
C ALA A 9 10.79 -5.49 12.93
N LEU A 10 10.80 -4.31 12.32
CA LEU A 10 11.08 -4.16 10.90
C LEU A 10 12.59 -3.95 10.72
N ILE A 11 13.32 -5.06 10.76
CA ILE A 11 14.79 -5.07 10.72
C ILE A 11 15.31 -6.34 10.04
N ASN A 12 16.46 -6.20 9.37
CA ASN A 12 17.18 -7.26 8.65
C ASN A 12 18.51 -7.61 9.37
N ASP A 13 18.55 -7.58 10.71
CA ASP A 13 19.76 -7.86 11.51
C ASP A 13 20.01 -9.35 11.75
N THR A 14 18.97 -10.17 11.61
CA THR A 14 19.02 -11.62 11.69
C THR A 14 18.09 -12.22 10.65
N ASP A 15 18.37 -13.44 10.22
CA ASP A 15 17.48 -14.14 9.29
C ASP A 15 16.08 -14.35 9.91
N ALA A 16 16.00 -14.53 11.23
CA ALA A 16 14.74 -14.66 11.94
C ALA A 16 13.88 -13.39 11.83
N ASN A 17 14.47 -12.21 12.07
CA ASN A 17 13.73 -10.94 11.95
C ASN A 17 13.33 -10.65 10.51
N PHE A 18 14.20 -10.92 9.53
CA PHE A 18 13.87 -10.77 8.10
C PHE A 18 12.66 -11.63 7.71
N ARG A 19 12.66 -12.92 8.11
CA ARG A 19 11.54 -13.83 7.87
C ARG A 19 10.27 -13.39 8.59
N LEU A 20 10.36 -12.87 9.83
CA LEU A 20 9.19 -12.48 10.62
C LEU A 20 8.38 -11.36 9.99
N TRP A 21 9.02 -10.29 9.49
CA TRP A 21 8.28 -9.19 8.86
C TRP A 21 7.88 -9.53 7.42
N GLY A 22 8.76 -10.17 6.65
CA GLY A 22 8.48 -10.51 5.25
C GLY A 22 7.35 -11.52 5.12
N LYS A 23 7.37 -12.59 5.92
CA LYS A 23 6.31 -13.61 5.95
C LYS A 23 4.98 -13.04 6.45
N ALA A 24 4.98 -12.05 7.34
CA ALA A 24 3.74 -11.41 7.78
C ALA A 24 3.00 -10.72 6.62
N ILE A 25 3.73 -10.14 5.66
CA ILE A 25 3.14 -9.57 4.45
C ILE A 25 2.59 -10.68 3.54
N SER A 26 3.37 -11.74 3.30
CA SER A 26 2.95 -12.92 2.52
C SER A 26 1.67 -13.55 3.07
N ASP A 27 1.64 -13.81 4.39
CA ASP A 27 0.51 -14.43 5.06
C ASP A 27 -0.77 -13.58 4.93
N GLN A 28 -0.62 -12.25 4.87
CA GLN A 28 -1.74 -11.34 4.67
C GLN A 28 -2.29 -11.33 3.25
N PHE A 29 -1.44 -11.47 2.24
CA PHE A 29 -1.94 -11.68 0.87
C PHE A 29 -2.76 -12.95 0.76
N ALA A 30 -2.27 -14.05 1.35
CA ALA A 30 -3.00 -15.32 1.39
C ALA A 30 -4.32 -15.21 2.17
N ALA A 31 -4.30 -14.59 3.36
CA ALA A 31 -5.50 -14.36 4.18
C ALA A 31 -6.53 -13.48 3.47
N GLY A 32 -6.07 -12.56 2.60
CA GLY A 32 -6.90 -11.76 1.72
C GLY A 32 -7.50 -12.48 0.53
N GLY A 33 -7.16 -13.75 0.34
CA GLY A 33 -7.62 -14.55 -0.79
C GLY A 33 -6.87 -14.27 -2.09
N MET A 34 -5.73 -13.58 -2.04
CA MET A 34 -4.82 -13.59 -3.19
C MET A 34 -4.23 -14.99 -3.35
N ILE A 35 -3.97 -15.36 -4.60
CA ILE A 35 -3.45 -16.68 -4.92
C ILE A 35 -1.99 -16.51 -5.34
N GLN A 36 -1.07 -17.15 -4.63
CA GLN A 36 0.32 -17.18 -5.06
C GLN A 36 0.42 -17.98 -6.37
N THR A 37 1.10 -17.40 -7.35
CA THR A 37 1.35 -18.06 -8.64
C THR A 37 2.40 -19.17 -8.48
N PRO A 38 2.44 -20.18 -9.37
CA PRO A 38 3.46 -21.23 -9.33
C PRO A 38 4.78 -20.81 -10.01
N ASP A 39 5.10 -19.52 -10.04
CA ASP A 39 6.31 -18.98 -10.65
C ASP A 39 7.57 -19.59 -10.01
N THR A 40 8.49 -20.09 -10.84
CA THR A 40 9.76 -20.69 -10.39
C THR A 40 10.66 -19.63 -9.77
N GLY A 41 11.36 -19.91 -8.68
CA GLY A 41 12.34 -18.99 -8.08
C GLY A 41 11.77 -18.02 -7.03
N GLN A 42 10.51 -18.21 -6.63
CA GLN A 42 9.93 -17.45 -5.53
C GLN A 42 10.63 -17.74 -4.19
N ILE A 43 10.56 -16.76 -3.29
CA ILE A 43 11.19 -16.78 -1.98
C ILE A 43 10.68 -17.97 -1.15
N ASN A 44 11.60 -18.62 -0.44
CA ASN A 44 11.26 -19.66 0.54
C ASN A 44 11.44 -19.10 1.95
N TRP A 45 10.33 -18.75 2.60
CA TRP A 45 10.35 -18.19 3.96
C TRP A 45 10.95 -19.12 5.02
N ALA A 46 11.13 -20.41 4.77
CA ALA A 46 11.77 -21.31 5.72
C ALA A 46 13.31 -21.20 5.68
N THR A 47 13.89 -20.80 4.56
CA THR A 47 15.33 -20.91 4.30
C THR A 47 16.01 -19.62 3.87
N VAL A 48 15.23 -18.60 3.47
CA VAL A 48 15.79 -17.32 3.02
C VAL A 48 16.64 -16.67 4.11
N LEU A 49 17.80 -16.14 3.70
CA LEU A 49 18.73 -15.40 4.55
C LEU A 49 18.46 -13.90 4.46
N THR A 50 18.88 -13.17 5.49
CA THR A 50 18.82 -11.71 5.49
C THR A 50 19.75 -11.11 4.44
N PRO A 51 19.44 -9.93 3.84
CA PRO A 51 20.37 -9.25 2.95
C PRO A 51 21.73 -8.94 3.60
N ALA A 52 22.82 -9.38 2.97
CA ALA A 52 24.19 -9.12 3.44
C ALA A 52 24.75 -7.74 3.01
N ALA A 53 24.10 -7.06 2.06
CA ALA A 53 24.51 -5.77 1.51
C ALA A 53 23.31 -4.84 1.33
N VAL A 54 23.59 -3.55 1.10
CA VAL A 54 22.58 -2.55 0.72
C VAL A 54 21.98 -2.87 -0.65
N SER A 55 20.79 -2.34 -0.96
CA SER A 55 20.11 -2.48 -2.26
C SER A 55 19.98 -3.93 -2.78
N THR A 56 19.87 -4.91 -1.88
CA THR A 56 19.88 -6.33 -2.24
C THR A 56 18.52 -6.96 -1.92
N TYR A 57 17.86 -7.52 -2.95
CA TYR A 57 16.65 -8.32 -2.78
C TYR A 57 17.03 -9.80 -2.63
N GLN A 58 16.44 -10.48 -1.64
CA GLN A 58 16.71 -11.89 -1.31
C GLN A 58 15.69 -12.87 -1.92
N GLY A 59 14.62 -12.34 -2.50
CA GLY A 59 13.62 -13.14 -3.17
C GLY A 59 12.40 -12.32 -3.52
N TYR A 60 11.45 -12.96 -4.19
CA TYR A 60 10.21 -12.36 -4.61
C TYR A 60 9.03 -13.31 -4.46
N GLU A 61 7.84 -12.76 -4.49
CA GLU A 61 6.59 -13.49 -4.68
C GLU A 61 5.81 -12.85 -5.83
N ILE A 62 5.00 -13.65 -6.52
CA ILE A 62 4.01 -13.16 -7.46
C ILE A 62 2.64 -13.67 -7.03
N TRP A 63 1.75 -12.73 -6.73
CA TRP A 63 0.39 -12.97 -6.30
C TRP A 63 -0.58 -12.55 -7.40
N ARG A 64 -1.56 -13.40 -7.71
CA ARG A 64 -2.69 -13.04 -8.57
C ARG A 64 -3.91 -12.71 -7.71
N SER A 65 -4.71 -11.78 -8.19
CA SER A 65 -6.02 -11.53 -7.62
C SER A 65 -6.94 -12.75 -7.80
N ASN A 66 -7.96 -12.85 -6.94
CA ASN A 66 -9.01 -13.87 -7.02
C ASN A 66 -10.39 -13.22 -7.13
N ASP A 67 -10.43 -12.06 -7.79
CA ASP A 67 -11.60 -11.21 -7.95
C ASP A 67 -12.10 -11.16 -9.41
N ALA A 68 -11.51 -11.96 -10.30
CA ALA A 68 -11.99 -12.09 -11.66
C ALA A 68 -13.34 -12.83 -11.71
N GLY A 69 -14.26 -12.27 -12.48
CA GLY A 69 -15.62 -12.76 -12.69
C GLY A 69 -16.37 -11.84 -13.64
N GLY A 70 -17.27 -12.39 -14.45
CA GLY A 70 -17.92 -11.64 -15.52
C GLY A 70 -16.90 -11.10 -16.53
N SER A 71 -16.78 -9.78 -16.65
CA SER A 71 -15.83 -9.10 -17.54
C SER A 71 -14.49 -8.75 -16.88
N LEU A 72 -14.31 -9.03 -15.59
CA LEU A 72 -13.05 -8.72 -14.88
C LEU A 72 -11.99 -9.78 -15.16
N VAL A 73 -10.75 -9.33 -15.39
CA VAL A 73 -9.57 -10.19 -15.53
C VAL A 73 -8.68 -10.09 -14.30
N ASN A 74 -7.94 -11.15 -13.96
CA ASN A 74 -7.02 -11.12 -12.84
C ASN A 74 -5.90 -10.10 -13.07
N TRP A 75 -5.51 -9.41 -12.00
CA TRP A 75 -4.27 -8.64 -11.96
C TRP A 75 -3.22 -9.38 -11.14
N TYR A 76 -1.97 -9.04 -11.36
CA TYR A 76 -0.81 -9.70 -10.77
C TYR A 76 0.05 -8.66 -10.07
N MET A 77 0.56 -9.02 -8.90
CA MET A 77 1.49 -8.22 -8.13
C MET A 77 2.75 -9.03 -7.89
N LYS A 78 3.89 -8.47 -8.30
CA LYS A 78 5.21 -8.95 -7.89
C LYS A 78 5.69 -8.10 -6.72
N ILE A 79 6.12 -8.76 -5.66
CA ILE A 79 6.74 -8.13 -4.50
C ILE A 79 8.12 -8.74 -4.28
N GLN A 80 9.15 -7.92 -4.14
CA GLN A 80 10.51 -8.34 -3.82
C GLN A 80 10.89 -7.85 -2.43
N TYR A 81 11.59 -8.68 -1.65
CA TYR A 81 11.94 -8.39 -0.26
C TYR A 81 13.45 -8.21 -0.13
N GLY A 82 13.89 -7.14 0.55
CA GLY A 82 15.31 -6.82 0.58
C GLY A 82 15.71 -5.71 1.53
N SER A 83 16.85 -5.11 1.21
CA SER A 83 17.47 -4.02 1.96
C SER A 83 17.35 -2.66 1.28
N ASN A 84 17.32 -1.61 2.10
CA ASN A 84 17.39 -0.21 1.71
C ASN A 84 18.72 0.09 0.97
N SER A 85 18.74 1.20 0.22
CA SER A 85 19.95 1.75 -0.41
C SER A 85 21.07 2.18 0.55
N THR A 86 20.77 2.42 1.82
CA THR A 86 21.71 3.02 2.79
C THR A 86 22.24 2.02 3.82
N ALA A 87 21.45 1.01 4.20
CA ALA A 87 21.88 -0.01 5.16
C ALA A 87 21.26 -1.39 4.87
N ALA A 88 22.08 -2.45 5.01
CA ALA A 88 21.65 -3.84 4.79
C ALA A 88 20.57 -4.28 5.78
N ASN A 89 20.65 -3.77 7.02
CA ASN A 89 19.72 -4.09 8.10
C ASN A 89 18.36 -3.37 7.98
N GLN A 90 18.17 -2.46 7.01
CA GLN A 90 16.92 -1.71 6.81
C GLN A 90 16.02 -2.39 5.77
N PRO A 91 14.78 -2.76 6.12
CA PRO A 91 13.83 -3.32 5.18
C PRO A 91 13.46 -2.40 4.01
N ARG A 92 13.31 -3.04 2.84
CA ARG A 92 12.76 -2.46 1.62
C ARG A 92 11.94 -3.53 0.89
N VAL A 93 10.88 -3.10 0.23
CA VAL A 93 10.22 -3.89 -0.80
C VAL A 93 10.32 -3.20 -2.16
N SER A 94 10.19 -3.98 -3.22
CA SER A 94 9.89 -3.49 -4.56
C SER A 94 8.58 -4.11 -5.00
N ILE A 95 7.65 -3.29 -5.47
CA ILE A 95 6.30 -3.72 -5.84
C ILE A 95 6.04 -3.32 -7.28
N GLN A 96 5.58 -4.28 -8.06
CA GLN A 96 5.16 -4.09 -9.44
C GLN A 96 3.81 -4.78 -9.65
N PHE A 97 3.00 -4.21 -10.53
CA PHE A 97 1.69 -4.70 -10.94
C PHE A 97 1.67 -4.93 -12.44
N GLY A 98 0.88 -5.92 -12.86
CA GLY A 98 0.70 -6.29 -14.26
C GLY A 98 -0.56 -7.12 -14.47
N TRP A 99 -0.72 -7.63 -15.69
CA TRP A 99 -1.92 -8.38 -16.11
C TRP A 99 -1.65 -9.85 -16.42
N GLY A 100 -0.42 -10.30 -16.21
CA GLY A 100 -0.03 -11.70 -16.32
C GLY A 100 1.31 -11.98 -15.66
N SER A 101 1.68 -13.25 -15.65
CA SER A 101 3.00 -13.74 -15.26
C SER A 101 3.49 -14.75 -16.30
N ASN A 102 4.80 -14.80 -16.55
CA ASN A 102 5.40 -15.79 -17.46
C ASN A 102 5.78 -17.12 -16.79
N GLY A 103 5.51 -17.29 -15.49
CA GLY A 103 5.86 -18.50 -14.74
C GLY A 103 7.33 -18.56 -14.32
N SER A 104 8.13 -17.54 -14.61
CA SER A 104 9.55 -17.45 -14.27
C SER A 104 9.92 -16.12 -13.61
N GLY A 105 8.99 -15.53 -12.87
CA GLY A 105 9.22 -14.34 -12.07
C GLY A 105 9.08 -13.01 -12.80
N THR A 106 8.55 -13.00 -14.02
CA THR A 106 8.37 -11.78 -14.82
C THR A 106 6.89 -11.54 -15.07
N LEU A 107 6.43 -10.33 -14.70
CA LEU A 107 5.09 -9.87 -15.03
C LEU A 107 4.97 -9.63 -16.55
N THR A 108 3.80 -9.91 -17.12
CA THR A 108 3.51 -9.74 -18.55
C THR A 108 2.28 -8.84 -18.76
N GLY A 109 2.05 -8.47 -20.02
CA GLY A 109 1.07 -7.44 -20.38
C GLY A 109 1.58 -6.03 -20.03
N THR A 110 0.66 -5.10 -19.84
CA THR A 110 1.01 -3.76 -19.37
C THR A 110 1.43 -3.83 -17.90
N THR A 111 2.58 -3.26 -17.56
CA THR A 111 3.10 -3.20 -16.18
C THR A 111 3.40 -1.76 -15.79
N ASN A 112 3.38 -1.46 -14.49
CA ASN A 112 4.00 -0.24 -14.00
C ASN A 112 5.52 -0.36 -13.81
N THR A 113 6.18 0.77 -13.62
CA THR A 113 7.52 0.82 -13.02
C THR A 113 7.44 0.36 -11.57
N ALA A 114 8.46 -0.37 -11.12
CA ALA A 114 8.52 -0.84 -9.76
C ALA A 114 8.59 0.33 -8.75
N MET A 115 7.69 0.33 -7.77
CA MET A 115 7.67 1.27 -6.66
C MET A 115 8.42 0.66 -5.47
N THR A 116 9.24 1.45 -4.76
CA THR A 116 10.11 0.86 -3.72
C THR A 116 9.91 1.41 -2.29
N PRO A 117 8.79 1.04 -1.62
CA PRO A 117 8.62 1.34 -0.20
C PRO A 117 9.77 0.82 0.67
N GLN A 118 10.29 1.69 1.54
CA GLN A 118 11.43 1.40 2.40
C GLN A 118 11.37 2.21 3.69
N LEU A 119 12.01 1.70 4.74
CA LEU A 119 12.19 2.48 5.97
C LEU A 119 13.30 3.54 5.77
N ASN A 120 13.05 4.79 6.16
CA ASN A 120 13.93 5.92 5.86
C ASN A 120 14.99 6.24 6.93
N THR A 121 14.93 5.66 8.13
CA THR A 121 15.93 5.83 9.20
C THR A 121 16.18 4.53 9.98
N THR A 122 17.19 4.54 10.86
CA THR A 122 17.78 3.41 11.62
C THR A 122 16.82 2.25 11.86
N ALA A 123 17.15 1.08 11.30
CA ALA A 123 16.41 -0.14 11.57
C ALA A 123 16.40 -0.40 13.07
N THR A 124 15.22 -0.72 13.61
CA THR A 124 15.02 -0.84 15.05
C THR A 124 14.51 -2.22 15.41
N THR A 125 14.97 -2.74 16.55
CA THR A 125 14.39 -3.92 17.19
C THR A 125 13.08 -3.61 17.91
N THR A 126 12.74 -2.32 18.07
CA THR A 126 11.46 -1.88 18.61
C THR A 126 10.33 -2.42 17.74
N LEU A 127 9.37 -3.08 18.39
CA LEU A 127 8.18 -3.55 17.70
C LEU A 127 7.34 -2.36 17.23
N MET A 128 6.97 -2.36 15.96
CA MET A 128 6.11 -1.38 15.34
C MET A 128 4.80 -2.02 14.91
N ASN A 129 3.72 -1.24 14.89
CA ASN A 129 2.47 -1.71 14.34
C ASN A 129 2.60 -1.83 12.82
N CYS A 130 2.07 -2.91 12.29
CA CYS A 130 1.94 -3.19 10.88
C CYS A 130 0.47 -3.44 10.62
N ASN A 131 -0.18 -2.51 9.95
CA ASN A 131 -1.59 -2.57 9.59
C ASN A 131 -1.70 -3.07 8.16
N LEU A 132 -2.24 -4.27 8.02
CA LEU A 132 -2.44 -4.95 6.75
C LEU A 132 -3.93 -5.20 6.60
N SER A 133 -4.49 -4.85 5.44
CA SER A 133 -5.91 -4.97 5.18
C SER A 133 -6.16 -5.28 3.71
N VAL A 134 -7.10 -6.18 3.46
CA VAL A 134 -7.31 -6.75 2.14
C VAL A 134 -8.74 -7.22 1.93
N GLY A 135 -9.23 -7.02 0.73
CA GLY A 135 -10.52 -7.53 0.30
C GLY A 135 -10.57 -7.75 -1.20
N THR A 136 -11.78 -8.04 -1.70
CA THR A 136 -12.00 -8.30 -3.12
C THR A 136 -11.63 -7.07 -3.94
N GLY A 137 -10.57 -7.19 -4.74
CA GLY A 137 -10.09 -6.14 -5.63
C GLY A 137 -9.37 -4.97 -4.97
N TRP A 138 -8.92 -5.12 -3.72
CA TRP A 138 -8.11 -4.10 -3.07
C TRP A 138 -7.20 -4.66 -1.98
N HIS A 139 -6.06 -4.01 -1.77
CA HIS A 139 -5.11 -4.29 -0.71
C HIS A 139 -4.48 -2.99 -0.24
N ILE A 140 -4.26 -2.83 1.06
CA ILE A 140 -3.55 -1.70 1.63
C ILE A 140 -2.69 -2.14 2.82
N MET A 141 -1.49 -1.60 2.86
CA MET A 141 -0.47 -1.92 3.83
C MET A 141 0.19 -0.65 4.36
N VAL A 142 0.30 -0.58 5.68
CA VAL A 142 1.11 0.41 6.39
C VAL A 142 1.96 -0.30 7.44
N LEU A 143 3.26 -0.38 7.18
CA LEU A 143 4.25 -0.93 8.12
C LEU A 143 5.04 0.21 8.73
N GLY A 144 5.04 0.33 10.06
CA GLY A 144 5.80 1.35 10.78
C GLY A 144 4.90 2.44 11.37
N THR A 145 5.12 2.79 12.65
CA THR A 145 4.20 3.70 13.36
C THR A 145 4.81 4.56 14.49
N VAL A 146 6.13 4.85 14.50
CA VAL A 146 6.69 5.66 15.61
C VAL A 146 7.44 6.92 15.21
N THR A 147 8.10 7.01 14.05
CA THR A 147 8.70 8.26 13.52
C THR A 147 9.34 7.98 12.16
N ASN A 148 8.90 8.67 11.08
CA ASN A 148 9.51 8.73 9.74
C ASN A 148 9.94 7.39 9.09
N ASN A 149 9.41 6.25 9.54
CA ASN A 149 9.88 4.92 9.19
C ASN A 149 8.72 4.04 8.76
N ASN A 150 8.15 4.35 7.59
CA ASN A 150 6.95 3.67 7.15
C ASN A 150 7.14 3.08 5.74
N MET A 151 6.60 1.90 5.52
CA MET A 151 6.42 1.31 4.20
C MET A 151 4.93 1.31 3.89
N PHE A 152 4.57 2.04 2.85
CA PHE A 152 3.18 2.22 2.44
C PHE A 152 2.98 1.72 1.01
N PHE A 153 1.93 0.93 0.79
CA PHE A 153 1.31 0.85 -0.51
C PHE A 153 -0.19 0.53 -0.39
N SER A 154 -0.91 0.89 -1.43
CA SER A 154 -2.32 0.60 -1.64
C SER A 154 -2.53 0.29 -3.12
N VAL A 155 -3.36 -0.71 -3.38
CA VAL A 155 -3.87 -1.02 -4.71
C VAL A 155 -5.36 -1.28 -4.60
N GLU A 156 -6.15 -0.75 -5.53
CA GLU A 156 -7.55 -1.11 -5.66
C GLU A 156 -7.98 -1.08 -7.13
N ARG A 157 -9.01 -1.87 -7.46
CA ARG A 157 -9.74 -1.67 -8.70
C ARG A 157 -10.48 -0.36 -8.66
N THR A 158 -10.42 0.39 -9.76
CA THR A 158 -11.28 1.55 -9.92
C THR A 158 -12.73 1.12 -10.15
N ARG A 159 -13.64 2.07 -9.98
CA ARG A 159 -15.08 1.86 -10.12
C ARG A 159 -15.67 2.78 -11.17
N ASP A 160 -16.73 2.34 -11.84
CA ASP A 160 -17.55 3.20 -12.68
C ASP A 160 -18.64 3.94 -11.89
N SER A 161 -19.44 4.75 -12.58
CA SER A 161 -20.56 5.50 -12.00
C SER A 161 -21.67 4.61 -11.42
N ALA A 162 -21.72 3.33 -11.79
CA ALA A 162 -22.64 2.34 -11.23
C ALA A 162 -22.02 1.58 -10.04
N ASN A 163 -20.85 2.05 -9.54
CA ASN A 163 -20.10 1.43 -8.45
C ASN A 163 -19.56 0.03 -8.80
N ALA A 164 -19.49 -0.35 -10.08
CA ALA A 164 -18.95 -1.63 -10.52
C ALA A 164 -17.43 -1.54 -10.74
N PHE A 165 -16.71 -2.59 -10.32
CA PHE A 165 -15.26 -2.71 -10.52
C PHE A 165 -14.90 -2.71 -12.01
N GLN A 166 -13.72 -2.18 -12.31
CA GLN A 166 -13.17 -2.10 -13.67
C GLN A 166 -11.88 -2.91 -13.82
N ASN A 167 -11.46 -3.15 -15.06
CA ASN A 167 -10.13 -3.69 -15.40
C ASN A 167 -9.06 -2.60 -15.39
N GLU A 168 -9.00 -1.90 -14.27
CA GLU A 168 -8.11 -0.79 -14.03
C GLU A 168 -7.77 -0.73 -12.54
N LEU A 169 -6.50 -0.48 -12.23
CA LEU A 169 -5.98 -0.39 -10.87
C LEU A 169 -5.56 1.04 -10.56
N LEU A 170 -5.97 1.54 -9.40
CA LEU A 170 -5.34 2.69 -8.76
C LEU A 170 -4.29 2.17 -7.78
N ILE A 171 -3.04 2.54 -8.02
CA ILE A 171 -1.88 2.15 -7.22
C ILE A 171 -1.34 3.41 -6.54
N VAL A 172 -1.13 3.35 -5.24
CA VAL A 172 -0.50 4.41 -4.45
C VAL A 172 0.59 3.79 -3.59
N ALA A 173 1.80 4.32 -3.63
CA ALA A 173 2.89 3.84 -2.80
C ALA A 173 3.77 5.01 -2.33
N GLN A 174 4.42 4.81 -1.19
CA GLN A 174 5.51 5.68 -0.78
C GLN A 174 6.82 5.05 -1.26
N ASP A 175 7.57 5.76 -2.08
CA ASP A 175 8.91 5.36 -2.54
C ASP A 175 9.94 6.28 -1.87
N ALA A 176 10.64 5.75 -0.86
CA ALA A 176 11.43 6.56 0.07
C ALA A 176 10.60 7.69 0.73
N ASN A 177 10.78 8.93 0.29
CA ASN A 177 10.03 10.12 0.75
C ASN A 177 9.11 10.69 -0.33
N THR A 178 8.97 10.01 -1.47
CA THR A 178 8.17 10.45 -2.60
C THR A 178 6.92 9.61 -2.72
N TRP A 179 5.78 10.28 -2.85
CA TRP A 179 4.52 9.60 -3.09
C TRP A 179 4.33 9.35 -4.56
N LYS A 180 3.97 8.12 -4.90
CA LYS A 180 3.68 7.69 -6.24
C LYS A 180 2.21 7.31 -6.32
N SER A 181 1.53 7.84 -7.33
CA SER A 181 0.18 7.41 -7.70
C SER A 181 0.13 7.11 -9.18
N GLN A 182 -0.53 6.02 -9.54
CA GLN A 182 -0.66 5.59 -10.94
C GLN A 182 -1.96 4.86 -11.19
N VAL A 183 -2.49 5.01 -12.40
CA VAL A 183 -3.59 4.20 -12.91
C VAL A 183 -3.05 3.21 -13.93
N LEU A 184 -3.25 1.92 -13.69
CA LEU A 184 -2.81 0.84 -14.58
C LEU A 184 -4.02 0.15 -15.22
N THR A 185 -4.09 0.15 -16.54
CA THR A 185 -5.09 -0.59 -17.33
C THR A 185 -4.44 -1.75 -18.08
N GLN A 186 -5.24 -2.65 -18.67
CA GLN A 186 -4.72 -3.75 -19.49
C GLN A 186 -3.86 -3.29 -20.67
N THR A 187 -4.12 -2.10 -21.20
CA THR A 187 -3.51 -1.59 -22.43
C THR A 187 -2.52 -0.45 -22.22
N VAL A 188 -2.65 0.29 -21.12
CA VAL A 188 -1.89 1.53 -20.87
C VAL A 188 -1.64 1.73 -19.38
N ALA A 189 -0.44 2.20 -19.03
CA ALA A 189 -0.13 2.77 -17.72
C ALA A 189 -0.21 4.29 -17.78
N TYR A 190 -1.18 4.89 -17.08
CA TYR A 190 -1.46 6.33 -17.10
C TYR A 190 -1.00 7.03 -15.83
N PRO A 191 -0.55 8.29 -15.95
CA PRO A 191 0.81 8.66 -16.40
C PRO A 191 1.92 7.78 -15.80
N THR A 192 3.15 7.90 -16.31
CA THR A 192 4.29 7.01 -15.98
C THR A 192 4.59 6.91 -14.48
N GLU A 193 4.27 7.94 -13.69
CA GLU A 193 4.15 7.98 -12.23
C GLU A 193 3.84 9.44 -11.85
N SER A 194 2.77 9.73 -11.11
CA SER A 194 2.62 11.07 -10.51
C SER A 194 3.40 11.09 -9.21
N THR A 195 4.38 12.01 -9.07
CA THR A 195 5.14 12.22 -7.84
C THR A 195 4.35 12.96 -6.76
N THR A 196 3.07 13.24 -7.01
CA THR A 196 2.12 13.75 -6.03
C THR A 196 0.93 12.79 -5.97
N ALA A 197 0.70 12.21 -4.78
CA ALA A 197 -0.60 11.62 -4.46
C ALA A 197 -1.59 12.77 -4.33
N ALA A 198 -2.39 13.02 -5.38
CA ALA A 198 -3.38 14.08 -5.38
C ALA A 198 -4.58 13.67 -4.51
N ALA A 199 -4.41 13.68 -3.17
CA ALA A 199 -5.58 13.74 -2.31
C ALA A 199 -6.01 15.20 -2.14
N ILE A 200 -7.28 15.47 -2.43
CA ILE A 200 -7.84 16.81 -2.32
C ILE A 200 -8.27 17.02 -0.87
N ILE A 201 -7.36 17.52 -0.02
CA ILE A 201 -7.75 18.19 1.22
C ILE A 201 -7.97 19.66 0.85
N PRO A 202 -9.17 20.24 1.01
CA PRO A 202 -9.37 21.67 0.82
C PRO A 202 -8.38 22.44 1.71
N THR A 203 -7.63 23.39 1.16
CA THR A 203 -6.68 24.23 1.93
C THR A 203 -7.34 25.03 3.07
N ALA A 204 -8.67 25.19 3.02
CA ALA A 204 -9.49 25.79 4.07
C ALA A 204 -10.08 24.79 5.09
N ALA A 205 -9.77 23.49 5.01
CA ALA A 205 -10.32 22.43 5.88
C ALA A 205 -9.79 22.43 7.33
N ASN A 206 -9.21 23.55 7.79
CA ASN A 206 -8.60 23.67 9.12
C ASN A 206 -9.58 24.06 10.22
N SER A 207 -10.86 24.28 9.89
CA SER A 207 -11.93 24.44 10.86
C SER A 207 -12.99 23.38 10.63
N VAL A 208 -13.27 22.56 11.64
CA VAL A 208 -14.54 21.82 11.74
C VAL A 208 -15.68 22.78 11.39
N GLN A 209 -16.36 22.54 10.28
CA GLN A 209 -17.48 23.38 9.87
C GLN A 209 -18.77 22.64 10.23
N GLY A 210 -19.51 23.15 11.21
CA GLY A 210 -20.78 22.53 11.64
C GLY A 210 -20.64 21.09 12.16
N GLY A 211 -19.49 20.74 12.77
CA GLY A 211 -19.22 19.38 13.25
C GLY A 211 -18.68 18.41 12.19
N VAL A 212 -18.40 18.89 10.97
CA VAL A 212 -17.91 18.07 9.86
C VAL A 212 -16.41 18.19 9.70
N VAL A 213 -15.73 17.03 9.59
CA VAL A 213 -14.30 16.93 9.29
C VAL A 213 -14.13 16.62 7.80
N GLY A 214 -13.35 17.44 7.10
CA GLY A 214 -13.02 17.21 5.70
C GLY A 214 -12.04 16.04 5.52
N LEU A 215 -12.32 15.17 4.54
CA LEU A 215 -11.45 14.06 4.16
C LEU A 215 -10.78 14.34 2.81
N GLY A 216 -9.48 14.09 2.74
CA GLY A 216 -8.70 14.05 1.52
C GLY A 216 -8.97 12.77 0.75
N LEU A 217 -9.75 12.88 -0.31
CA LEU A 217 -10.03 11.76 -1.21
C LEU A 217 -8.90 11.60 -2.22
N GLN A 218 -8.43 10.36 -2.42
CA GLN A 218 -7.43 10.04 -3.43
C GLN A 218 -8.09 9.68 -4.75
N PHE A 219 -7.60 10.26 -5.85
CA PHE A 219 -8.08 9.99 -7.20
C PHE A 219 -6.93 9.52 -8.10
N GLY A 220 -7.22 8.58 -9.01
CA GLY A 220 -6.34 8.27 -10.12
C GLY A 220 -6.48 9.31 -11.23
N ASN A 221 -5.40 9.62 -11.93
CA ASN A 221 -5.43 10.49 -13.11
C ASN A 221 -5.10 9.68 -14.36
N ARG A 222 -6.03 9.62 -15.32
CA ARG A 222 -5.86 8.93 -16.62
C ARG A 222 -6.24 9.80 -17.82
N GLY A 223 -5.95 11.10 -17.74
CA GLY A 223 -6.55 12.11 -18.66
C GLY A 223 -7.92 12.61 -18.17
N GLY A 224 -8.21 12.34 -16.89
CA GLY A 224 -9.45 12.57 -16.17
C GLY A 224 -9.34 11.86 -14.82
N PHE A 225 -10.13 12.27 -13.84
CA PHE A 225 -10.12 11.62 -12.53
C PHE A 225 -10.90 10.31 -12.55
N THR A 226 -10.36 9.26 -11.92
CA THR A 226 -11.13 8.07 -11.57
C THR A 226 -12.17 8.43 -10.51
N ASN A 227 -13.06 7.49 -10.20
CA ASN A 227 -13.80 7.56 -8.95
C ASN A 227 -12.84 7.54 -7.74
N PRO A 228 -13.20 8.18 -6.61
CA PRO A 228 -12.33 8.25 -5.44
C PRO A 228 -12.03 6.87 -4.86
N SER A 229 -10.79 6.71 -4.42
CA SER A 229 -10.29 5.58 -3.64
C SER A 229 -11.16 5.33 -2.41
N MET A 230 -11.31 4.06 -2.04
CA MET A 230 -11.86 3.67 -0.74
C MET A 230 -10.81 3.10 0.19
N ASN A 231 -9.58 2.86 -0.28
CA ASN A 231 -8.54 2.29 0.56
C ASN A 231 -7.95 3.32 1.53
N LEU A 232 -7.86 4.58 1.10
CA LEU A 232 -7.16 5.60 1.87
C LEU A 232 -7.86 6.95 1.82
N PHE A 233 -7.90 7.61 2.98
CA PHE A 233 -8.23 9.03 3.09
C PHE A 233 -7.14 9.77 3.84
N GLY A 234 -6.88 11.01 3.44
CA GLY A 234 -6.12 11.97 4.25
C GLY A 234 -7.04 12.69 5.24
N VAL A 235 -6.58 12.93 6.46
CA VAL A 235 -7.34 13.72 7.45
C VAL A 235 -6.39 14.51 8.33
N ASN A 236 -6.74 15.73 8.72
CA ASN A 236 -5.93 16.48 9.67
C ASN A 236 -6.11 15.89 11.08
N ALA A 237 -5.01 15.43 11.69
CA ALA A 237 -4.97 14.81 13.01
C ALA A 237 -5.69 15.64 14.08
N SER A 238 -5.54 16.96 14.04
CA SER A 238 -6.10 17.86 15.06
C SER A 238 -7.63 17.90 15.04
N GLN A 239 -8.26 17.43 13.96
CA GLN A 239 -9.71 17.54 13.75
C GLN A 239 -10.46 16.28 14.21
N LEU A 240 -9.78 15.14 14.40
CA LEU A 240 -10.40 13.88 14.81
C LEU A 240 -10.57 13.71 16.34
N GLY A 241 -10.04 14.65 17.12
CA GLY A 241 -9.98 14.53 18.58
C GLY A 241 -8.99 13.44 19.03
N SER A 242 -8.61 13.45 20.31
CA SER A 242 -7.54 12.61 20.85
C SER A 242 -7.91 11.12 21.06
N ALA A 243 -9.14 10.70 20.73
CA ALA A 243 -9.68 9.41 21.18
C ALA A 243 -10.03 8.41 20.07
N GLN A 244 -9.94 8.77 18.78
CA GLN A 244 -10.38 7.88 17.69
C GLN A 244 -9.19 7.19 17.02
N THR A 245 -9.04 5.90 17.30
CA THR A 245 -8.09 5.01 16.59
C THR A 245 -8.72 4.35 15.37
N GLN A 246 -10.06 4.32 15.30
CA GLN A 246 -10.82 3.78 14.19
C GLN A 246 -12.05 4.64 13.88
N LEU A 247 -12.47 4.63 12.62
CA LEU A 247 -13.62 5.36 12.08
C LEU A 247 -14.44 4.45 11.18
N THR A 248 -15.76 4.59 11.19
CA THR A 248 -16.63 4.04 10.15
C THR A 248 -17.10 5.16 9.24
N ILE A 249 -16.82 5.05 7.95
CA ILE A 249 -17.16 6.06 6.95
C ILE A 249 -18.08 5.42 5.91
N ASN A 250 -19.24 6.04 5.66
CA ASN A 250 -20.11 5.63 4.57
C ASN A 250 -19.57 6.19 3.25
N THR A 251 -19.16 5.30 2.34
CA THR A 251 -18.77 5.67 0.97
C THR A 251 -19.43 4.73 -0.02
N TYR A 252 -19.88 5.27 -1.15
CA TYR A 252 -20.64 4.53 -2.16
C TYR A 252 -21.84 3.72 -1.61
N GLY A 253 -22.52 4.26 -0.60
CA GLY A 253 -23.71 3.65 0.00
C GLY A 253 -23.41 2.49 0.95
N ALA A 254 -22.14 2.22 1.28
CA ALA A 254 -21.74 1.18 2.23
C ALA A 254 -20.86 1.75 3.34
N ASN A 255 -21.00 1.19 4.54
CA ASN A 255 -20.14 1.51 5.68
C ASN A 255 -18.83 0.74 5.55
N HIS A 256 -17.72 1.45 5.67
CA HIS A 256 -16.37 0.87 5.69
C HIS A 256 -15.64 1.28 6.95
N ASN A 257 -14.87 0.37 7.53
CA ASN A 257 -14.07 0.65 8.72
C ASN A 257 -12.67 1.10 8.31
N TYR A 258 -12.11 2.06 9.05
CA TYR A 258 -10.79 2.62 8.82
C TYR A 258 -10.01 2.68 10.13
N ILE A 259 -8.73 2.38 10.07
CA ILE A 259 -7.78 2.59 11.16
C ILE A 259 -6.96 3.86 10.88
N LEU A 260 -6.71 4.62 11.94
CA LEU A 260 -5.91 5.82 11.88
C LEU A 260 -4.42 5.48 12.04
N ASN A 261 -3.63 5.73 11.01
CA ASN A 261 -2.18 5.58 11.07
C ASN A 261 -1.54 6.90 11.55
N PRO A 262 -0.61 6.87 12.53
CA PRO A 262 -0.03 8.07 13.11
C PRO A 262 0.66 8.97 12.06
N PRO A 263 0.80 10.29 12.34
CA PRO A 263 1.21 11.32 11.37
C PRO A 263 2.67 11.20 10.89
N SER A 264 3.38 10.13 11.25
CA SER A 264 4.78 9.91 10.93
C SER A 264 5.03 9.47 9.49
N ILE A 265 3.99 9.34 8.66
CA ILE A 265 4.14 9.12 7.22
C ILE A 265 4.50 10.47 6.56
N THR A 266 5.73 10.91 6.78
CA THR A 266 6.31 12.12 6.21
C THR A 266 6.25 12.09 4.69
N GLY A 267 5.82 13.19 4.08
CA GLY A 267 5.82 13.37 2.63
C GLY A 267 4.45 13.36 1.97
N LEU A 268 3.38 13.01 2.70
CA LEU A 268 2.02 13.38 2.30
C LEU A 268 1.82 14.88 2.56
N GLN A 269 2.58 15.71 1.83
CA GLN A 269 2.32 17.13 1.73
C GLN A 269 1.09 17.33 0.85
N PHE A 270 -0.07 16.91 1.36
CA PHE A 270 -1.34 17.33 0.82
C PHE A 270 -1.44 18.84 1.05
N ALA A 271 -1.18 19.61 -0.01
CA ALA A 271 -1.28 21.07 0.02
C ALA A 271 -0.52 21.79 1.16
N GLY A 272 0.59 21.23 1.66
CA GLY A 272 1.45 21.89 2.66
C GLY A 272 1.03 21.76 4.13
N ILE A 273 0.16 20.80 4.48
CA ILE A 273 -0.30 20.62 5.87
C ILE A 273 0.60 19.61 6.60
N SER A 274 1.26 20.03 7.69
CA SER A 274 2.22 19.20 8.44
C SER A 274 1.61 18.17 9.40
N THR A 275 0.28 18.07 9.44
CA THR A 275 -0.47 17.27 10.44
C THR A 275 -1.44 16.25 9.83
N THR A 276 -1.29 15.93 8.54
CA THR A 276 -2.18 14.92 7.92
C THR A 276 -1.82 13.49 8.35
N MET A 277 -2.85 12.74 8.75
CA MET A 277 -2.81 11.30 9.00
C MET A 277 -3.47 10.54 7.86
N ILE A 278 -3.12 9.26 7.72
CA ILE A 278 -3.79 8.34 6.79
C ILE A 278 -4.85 7.54 7.56
N LEU A 279 -6.08 7.59 7.06
CA LEU A 279 -7.11 6.62 7.35
C LEU A 279 -6.98 5.48 6.35
N GLN A 280 -6.61 4.30 6.84
CA GLN A 280 -6.49 3.09 6.04
C GLN A 280 -7.75 2.25 6.22
N ARG A 281 -8.36 1.78 5.12
CA ARG A 281 -9.46 0.83 5.18
C ARG A 281 -9.03 -0.45 5.91
N PHE A 282 -9.82 -0.90 6.88
CA PHE A 282 -9.44 -1.91 7.86
C PHE A 282 -10.65 -2.80 8.22
N GLU A 283 -10.90 -3.80 7.38
CA GLU A 283 -12.05 -4.74 7.47
C GLU A 283 -11.79 -6.09 6.79
#